data_AF-A0A388PFP1-F1
#
_entry.id   AF-A0A388PFP1-F1
#
_cell.length_a   1.000
_cell.length_b   1.000
_cell.length_c   1.000
_cell.angle_alpha   90.00
_cell.angle_beta   90.00
_cell.angle_gamma   90.00
#
_symmetry.space_group_name_H-M   'P 1'
#
loop_
_entity.id
_entity.type
_entity.pdbx_description
1 polymer ?
#
loop_
_entity_poly.entity_id
_entity_poly.type
_entity_poly.pdbx_seq_one_letter_code
_entity_poly.pdbx_strand_id
1 'polypeptide(L)'
;MAKLDFPLYHGTCTLFVESIGKYGLGGWDPIKEWRVLECLQKVIPIAEKHTARSEIIRNNIGNAQLMAKQVNGGLNFQHGAVYLSPSRETAVRYACGKKKGSELISRTVLLIDELCRLDVKEVKTDLFQEFPEMFNVMDIDAAPVLIWIPQADTDMLLSERGESPADTLAKIRGIQTRLPDGWESVCQQMNFRLTQPISADEISVSLIAVRKWRPYQIDYSLLPIDLPPNE
;
A
#
# COMPACT_ATOMS: atom_id res chain seq x y z
N MET A 1 3.26 27.98 1.82
CA MET A 1 3.33 26.67 1.15
C MET A 1 2.29 26.66 0.04
N ALA A 2 2.63 26.13 -1.14
CA ALA A 2 1.66 26.01 -2.22
C ALA A 2 0.84 24.74 -2.02
N LYS A 3 -0.49 24.86 -2.06
CA LYS A 3 -1.41 23.73 -1.98
C LYS A 3 -1.82 23.25 -3.36
N LEU A 4 -2.08 21.95 -3.49
CA LEU A 4 -2.72 21.41 -4.69
C LEU A 4 -4.17 21.88 -4.78
N ASP A 5 -4.61 22.12 -6.02
CA ASP A 5 -5.98 22.48 -6.40
C ASP A 5 -6.86 21.26 -6.70
N PHE A 6 -6.29 20.06 -6.54
CA PHE A 6 -6.97 18.78 -6.70
C PHE A 6 -6.61 17.84 -5.54
N PRO A 7 -7.51 16.89 -5.20
CA PRO A 7 -7.26 15.97 -4.11
C PRO A 7 -6.27 14.87 -4.47
N LEU A 8 -5.67 14.28 -3.44
CA LEU A 8 -4.89 13.05 -3.53
C LEU A 8 -5.51 11.94 -2.69
N TYR A 9 -5.22 10.69 -3.06
CA TYR A 9 -5.86 9.51 -2.49
C TYR A 9 -4.85 8.44 -2.04
N HIS A 10 -5.05 8.01 -0.80
CA HIS A 10 -4.49 6.87 -0.07
C HIS A 10 -5.21 5.53 -0.23
N GLY A 11 -4.67 4.49 -0.86
CA GLY A 11 -5.29 3.15 -0.83
C GLY A 11 -4.65 2.24 0.23
N THR A 12 -5.39 1.84 1.27
CA THR A 12 -4.87 0.98 2.35
C THR A 12 -5.95 0.09 2.99
N CYS A 13 -5.77 -0.37 4.23
CA CYS A 13 -6.76 -1.17 4.97
C CYS A 13 -6.86 -0.77 6.46
N THR A 14 -7.86 -1.31 7.15
CA THR A 14 -8.16 -1.04 8.56
C THR A 14 -7.03 -1.39 9.53
N LEU A 15 -6.07 -2.23 9.12
CA LEU A 15 -4.87 -2.54 9.92
C LEU A 15 -4.09 -1.28 10.33
N PHE A 16 -4.18 -0.21 9.56
CA PHE A 16 -3.40 1.01 9.76
C PHE A 16 -4.22 2.20 10.27
N VAL A 17 -5.54 2.06 10.43
CA VAL A 17 -6.42 3.19 10.79
C VAL A 17 -6.05 3.78 12.14
N GLU A 18 -5.75 2.93 13.13
CA GLU A 18 -5.35 3.38 14.46
C GLU A 18 -4.02 4.15 14.43
N SER A 19 -3.00 3.61 13.75
CA SER A 19 -1.70 4.29 13.65
C SER A 19 -1.76 5.57 12.81
N ILE A 20 -2.62 5.61 11.79
CA ILE A 20 -2.90 6.85 11.03
C ILE A 20 -3.57 7.89 11.92
N GLY A 21 -4.53 7.49 12.77
CA GLY A 21 -5.15 8.38 13.73
C GLY A 21 -4.12 8.99 14.69
N LYS A 22 -3.25 8.14 15.25
CA LYS A 22 -2.27 8.51 16.28
C LYS A 22 -1.05 9.29 15.77
N TYR A 23 -0.52 8.93 14.60
CA TYR A 23 0.76 9.47 14.09
C TYR A 23 0.60 10.30 12.81
N GLY A 24 -0.62 10.39 12.27
CA GLY A 24 -0.87 10.92 10.93
C GLY A 24 -0.50 9.92 9.83
N LEU A 25 -0.96 10.19 8.61
CA LEU A 25 -0.61 9.38 7.45
C LEU A 25 0.88 9.52 7.13
N GLY A 26 1.62 8.42 7.17
CA GLY A 26 3.07 8.40 6.95
C GLY A 26 3.90 8.71 8.19
N GLY A 27 3.27 8.91 9.35
CA GLY A 27 3.96 9.09 10.63
C GLY A 27 4.51 7.82 11.26
N TRP A 28 4.12 6.66 10.75
CA TRP A 28 4.57 5.35 11.24
C TRP A 28 4.90 4.42 10.08
N ASP A 29 6.03 3.71 10.18
CA ASP A 29 6.54 2.80 9.15
C ASP A 29 6.43 1.33 9.60
N PRO A 30 5.33 0.62 9.25
CA PRO A 30 5.17 -0.79 9.60
C PRO A 30 6.20 -1.70 8.92
N ILE A 31 6.78 -1.30 7.79
CA ILE A 31 7.77 -2.12 7.08
C ILE A 31 9.03 -2.25 7.92
N LYS A 32 9.48 -1.13 8.50
CA LYS A 32 10.64 -1.08 9.38
C LYS A 32 10.34 -1.68 10.75
N GLU A 33 9.25 -1.26 11.39
CA GLU A 33 8.93 -1.67 12.77
C GLU A 33 8.66 -3.18 12.88
N TRP A 34 8.00 -3.78 11.88
CA TRP A 34 7.75 -5.23 11.85
C TRP A 34 8.81 -6.02 11.08
N ARG A 35 9.93 -5.39 10.70
CA ARG A 35 11.05 -6.03 10.00
C ARG A 35 10.60 -6.83 8.78
N VAL A 36 9.60 -6.32 8.05
CA VAL A 36 8.88 -7.08 7.00
C VAL A 36 9.82 -7.51 5.87
N LEU A 37 10.78 -6.65 5.53
CA LEU A 37 11.77 -6.95 4.50
C LEU A 37 12.72 -8.08 4.93
N GLU A 38 13.20 -8.05 6.17
CA GLU A 38 14.03 -9.12 6.74
C GLU A 38 13.26 -10.44 6.79
N CYS A 39 12.00 -10.40 7.24
CA CYS A 39 11.12 -11.55 7.25
C CYS A 39 10.96 -12.13 5.84
N LEU A 40 10.68 -11.29 4.83
CA LEU A 40 10.55 -11.75 3.44
C LEU A 40 11.84 -12.41 2.93
N GLN A 41 13.00 -11.82 3.23
CA GLN A 41 14.31 -12.36 2.85
C GLN A 41 14.55 -13.75 3.45
N LYS A 42 14.02 -14.04 4.65
CA LYS A 42 14.07 -15.39 5.24
C LYS A 42 13.02 -16.34 4.69
N VAL A 43 11.83 -15.84 4.36
CA VAL A 43 10.74 -16.66 3.78
C VAL A 43 11.09 -17.17 2.38
N ILE A 44 11.73 -16.36 1.55
CA ILE A 44 12.04 -16.70 0.15
C ILE A 44 12.79 -18.04 0.01
N PRO A 45 13.95 -18.28 0.67
CA PRO A 45 14.68 -19.53 0.51
C PRO A 45 13.91 -20.75 1.05
N ILE A 46 13.00 -20.56 2.01
CA ILE A 46 12.10 -21.63 2.48
C ILE A 46 11.05 -21.92 1.40
N ALA A 47 10.41 -20.87 0.86
CA ALA A 47 9.42 -20.97 -0.20
C ALA A 47 9.97 -21.65 -1.47
N GLU A 48 11.19 -21.29 -1.88
CA GLU A 48 11.84 -21.84 -3.07
C GLU A 48 11.94 -23.37 -3.04
N LYS A 49 12.28 -23.96 -1.88
CA LYS A 49 12.33 -25.43 -1.67
C LYS A 49 10.99 -26.11 -1.88
N HIS A 50 9.89 -25.36 -1.83
CA HIS A 50 8.52 -25.86 -1.91
C HIS A 50 7.76 -25.41 -3.16
N THR A 51 8.43 -24.75 -4.11
CA THR A 51 7.82 -24.26 -5.37
C THR A 51 7.10 -25.34 -6.18
N ALA A 52 7.63 -26.57 -6.19
CA ALA A 52 6.99 -27.69 -6.89
C ALA A 52 5.65 -28.12 -6.25
N ARG A 53 5.45 -27.83 -4.95
CA ARG A 53 4.29 -28.23 -4.15
C ARG A 53 3.18 -27.18 -4.12
N SER A 54 3.42 -25.96 -4.61
CA SER A 54 2.47 -24.86 -4.53
C SER A 54 2.53 -23.96 -5.75
N GLU A 55 1.38 -23.83 -6.42
CA GLU A 55 1.20 -22.84 -7.47
C GLU A 55 1.25 -21.41 -6.93
N ILE A 56 0.75 -21.17 -5.71
CA ILE A 56 0.79 -19.86 -5.07
C ILE A 56 2.24 -19.41 -4.89
N ILE A 57 3.12 -20.28 -4.36
CA ILE A 57 4.54 -19.95 -4.24
C ILE A 57 5.14 -19.70 -5.62
N ARG A 58 4.95 -20.63 -6.56
CA ARG A 58 5.52 -20.55 -7.91
C ARG A 58 5.16 -19.27 -8.64
N ASN A 59 3.91 -18.82 -8.56
CA ASN A 59 3.43 -17.64 -9.26
C ASN A 59 3.89 -16.32 -8.60
N ASN A 60 4.35 -16.35 -7.35
CA ASN A 60 4.63 -15.15 -6.57
C ASN A 60 6.09 -14.99 -6.14
N ILE A 61 6.90 -16.05 -6.20
CA ILE A 61 8.28 -16.04 -5.70
C ILE A 61 9.19 -15.08 -6.47
N GLY A 62 9.03 -14.97 -7.80
CA GLY A 62 9.83 -14.04 -8.62
C GLY A 62 9.61 -12.58 -8.23
N ASN A 63 8.34 -12.18 -8.03
CA ASN A 63 8.02 -10.83 -7.55
C ASN A 63 8.53 -10.60 -6.13
N ALA A 64 8.42 -11.60 -5.25
CA ALA A 64 8.95 -11.53 -3.89
C ALA A 64 10.48 -11.31 -3.88
N GLN A 65 11.23 -11.97 -4.77
CA GLN A 65 12.68 -11.75 -4.91
C GLN A 65 13.01 -10.32 -5.36
N LEU A 66 12.24 -9.75 -6.29
CA LEU A 66 12.43 -8.37 -6.73
C LEU A 66 12.15 -7.37 -5.59
N MET A 67 11.09 -7.61 -4.81
CA MET A 67 10.78 -6.85 -3.60
C MET A 67 11.87 -6.96 -2.55
N ALA A 68 12.36 -8.16 -2.26
CA ALA A 68 13.41 -8.39 -1.26
C ALA A 68 14.74 -7.71 -1.61
N LYS A 69 15.03 -7.53 -2.90
CA LYS A 69 16.20 -6.83 -3.43
C LYS A 69 16.01 -5.31 -3.54
N GLN A 70 14.80 -4.78 -3.29
CA GLN A 70 14.46 -3.36 -3.42
C GLN A 70 14.87 -2.79 -4.79
N VAL A 71 14.66 -3.56 -5.87
CA VAL A 71 15.12 -3.19 -7.22
C VAL A 71 14.30 -2.02 -7.77
N ASN A 72 14.99 -0.98 -8.24
CA ASN A 72 14.42 0.07 -9.08
C ASN A 72 14.58 -0.32 -10.56
N GLY A 73 13.55 -0.92 -11.15
CA GLY A 73 13.61 -1.39 -12.54
C GLY A 73 12.24 -1.43 -13.18
N GLY A 74 11.80 -0.31 -13.75
CA GLY A 74 10.51 -0.15 -14.47
C GLY A 74 9.25 -0.27 -13.59
N LEU A 75 9.29 -1.15 -12.60
CA LEU A 75 8.39 -1.29 -11.46
C LEU A 75 9.12 -0.81 -10.21
N ASN A 76 8.46 0.02 -9.40
CA ASN A 76 9.02 0.54 -8.15
C ASN A 76 8.80 -0.46 -7.02
N PHE A 77 9.79 -1.31 -6.74
CA PHE A 77 9.77 -2.27 -5.62
C PHE A 77 10.41 -1.71 -4.34
N GLN A 78 10.67 -0.40 -4.30
CA GLN A 78 11.07 0.30 -3.09
C GLN A 78 9.84 0.49 -2.20
N HIS A 79 9.83 -0.25 -1.08
CA HIS A 79 8.74 -0.24 -0.12
C HIS A 79 9.22 0.47 1.16
N GLY A 80 8.32 1.19 1.84
CA GLY A 80 8.67 2.03 3.00
C GLY A 80 8.33 3.51 2.84
N ALA A 81 7.53 3.86 1.82
CA ALA A 81 6.95 5.19 1.70
C ALA A 81 5.45 5.11 1.47
N VAL A 82 4.74 6.16 1.87
CA VAL A 82 3.34 6.35 1.53
C VAL A 82 3.26 6.97 0.14
N TYR A 83 2.48 6.34 -0.73
CA TYR A 83 2.23 6.82 -2.08
C TYR A 83 0.81 7.37 -2.18
N LEU A 84 0.68 8.53 -2.80
CA LEU A 84 -0.57 9.24 -3.00
C LEU A 84 -0.90 9.28 -4.50
N SER A 85 -2.12 8.91 -4.86
CA SER A 85 -2.57 8.92 -6.25
C SER A 85 -3.47 10.12 -6.53
N PRO A 86 -3.35 10.79 -7.68
CA PRO A 86 -4.37 11.72 -8.14
C PRO A 86 -5.65 11.02 -8.60
N SER A 87 -5.63 9.68 -8.75
CA SER A 87 -6.76 8.89 -9.21
C SER A 87 -7.40 8.14 -8.04
N ARG A 88 -8.64 8.50 -7.70
CA ARG A 88 -9.41 7.80 -6.65
C ARG A 88 -9.58 6.32 -6.97
N GLU A 89 -9.90 6.01 -8.22
CA GLU A 89 -10.10 4.64 -8.69
C GLU A 89 -8.84 3.78 -8.53
N THR A 90 -7.67 4.35 -8.80
CA THR A 90 -6.39 3.67 -8.60
C THR A 90 -6.12 3.37 -7.14
N ALA A 91 -6.35 4.34 -6.25
CA ALA A 91 -6.22 4.14 -4.81
C ALA A 91 -7.17 3.04 -4.29
N VAL A 92 -8.44 3.05 -4.72
CA VAL A 92 -9.41 2.00 -4.37
C VAL A 92 -8.97 0.63 -4.88
N ARG A 93 -8.51 0.52 -6.13
CA ARG A 93 -7.98 -0.73 -6.68
C ARG A 93 -6.79 -1.25 -5.88
N TYR A 94 -5.90 -0.38 -5.43
CA TYR A 94 -4.77 -0.76 -4.58
C TYR A 94 -5.23 -1.23 -3.20
N ALA A 95 -6.16 -0.53 -2.56
CA ALA A 95 -6.72 -0.92 -1.26
C ALA A 95 -7.36 -2.31 -1.32
N CYS A 96 -8.21 -2.56 -2.33
CA CYS A 96 -8.92 -3.83 -2.43
C CYS A 96 -8.07 -4.96 -2.99
N GLY A 97 -7.03 -4.66 -3.77
CA GLY A 97 -6.12 -5.68 -4.33
C GLY A 97 -5.07 -6.20 -3.35
N LYS A 98 -4.87 -5.54 -2.21
CA LYS A 98 -3.81 -5.85 -1.23
C LYS A 98 -4.44 -6.19 0.12
N LYS A 99 -4.55 -7.49 0.44
CA LYS A 99 -5.25 -8.00 1.65
C LYS A 99 -4.80 -7.32 2.95
N LYS A 100 -3.53 -6.92 3.05
CA LYS A 100 -2.95 -6.29 4.25
C LYS A 100 -2.56 -4.82 4.02
N GLY A 101 -3.16 -4.14 3.04
CA GLY A 101 -2.99 -2.70 2.74
C GLY A 101 -1.60 -2.26 2.24
N SER A 102 -0.56 -3.07 2.47
CA SER A 102 0.78 -2.91 1.92
C SER A 102 1.11 -4.10 1.03
N GLU A 103 1.76 -3.82 -0.11
CA GLU A 103 2.14 -4.85 -1.06
C GLU A 103 3.18 -5.80 -0.50
N LEU A 104 4.20 -5.26 0.17
CA LEU A 104 5.26 -6.04 0.79
C LEU A 104 4.70 -6.91 1.92
N ILE A 105 3.86 -6.34 2.81
CA ILE A 105 3.22 -7.09 3.90
C ILE A 105 2.32 -8.19 3.33
N SER A 106 1.46 -7.85 2.36
CA SER A 106 0.55 -8.83 1.74
C SER A 106 1.32 -9.96 1.07
N ARG A 107 2.45 -9.67 0.41
CA ARG A 107 3.29 -10.67 -0.24
C ARG A 107 3.96 -11.59 0.78
N THR A 108 4.54 -11.03 1.83
CA THR A 108 5.18 -11.80 2.90
C THR A 108 4.18 -12.73 3.58
N VAL A 109 3.02 -12.20 3.98
CA VAL A 109 1.96 -13.00 4.61
C VAL A 109 1.46 -14.11 3.68
N LEU A 110 1.26 -13.84 2.39
CA LEU A 110 0.81 -14.86 1.45
C LEU A 110 1.76 -16.06 1.40
N LEU A 111 3.07 -15.81 1.40
CA LEU A 111 4.07 -16.88 1.36
C LEU A 111 4.15 -17.63 2.69
N ILE A 112 4.06 -16.93 3.83
CA ILE A 112 4.02 -17.56 5.16
C ILE A 112 2.79 -18.46 5.31
N ASP A 113 1.61 -17.94 4.98
CA ASP A 113 0.33 -18.67 5.06
C ASP A 113 0.36 -19.95 4.21
N GLU A 114 0.85 -19.83 2.98
CA GLU A 114 0.98 -21.00 2.09
C GLU A 114 1.98 -22.04 2.60
N LEU A 115 3.09 -21.61 3.23
CA LEU A 115 4.03 -22.53 3.86
C LEU A 115 3.47 -23.20 5.12
N CYS A 116 2.67 -22.47 5.91
CA CYS A 116 1.91 -23.02 7.03
C CYS A 116 0.92 -24.09 6.55
N ARG A 117 0.22 -23.84 5.44
CA ARG A 117 -0.71 -24.79 4.78
C ARG A 117 0.01 -26.05 4.29
N LEU A 118 1.25 -25.92 3.82
CA LEU A 118 2.10 -27.05 3.41
C LEU A 118 2.77 -27.81 4.57
N ASP A 119 2.48 -27.42 5.81
CA ASP A 119 3.02 -27.98 7.04
C ASP A 119 4.56 -27.91 7.13
N VAL A 120 5.14 -26.78 6.69
CA VAL A 120 6.59 -26.56 6.76
C VAL A 120 7.00 -26.19 8.18
N LYS A 121 7.66 -27.12 8.88
CA LYS A 121 8.04 -26.98 10.29
C LYS A 121 8.85 -25.72 10.61
N GLU A 122 9.84 -25.39 9.77
CA GLU A 122 10.72 -24.21 9.93
C GLU A 122 9.93 -22.90 10.05
N VAL A 123 8.78 -22.79 9.36
CA VAL A 123 7.91 -21.61 9.43
C VAL A 123 7.13 -21.56 10.76
N LYS A 124 6.65 -22.71 11.23
CA LYS A 124 5.82 -22.82 12.45
C LYS A 124 6.63 -22.71 13.75
N THR A 125 7.95 -22.85 13.70
CA THR A 125 8.82 -22.72 14.87
C THR A 125 9.69 -21.48 14.77
N ASP A 126 10.71 -21.53 13.91
CA ASP A 126 11.84 -20.61 13.98
C ASP A 126 11.43 -19.24 13.43
N LEU A 127 10.72 -19.24 12.29
CA LEU A 127 10.21 -18.00 11.70
C LEU A 127 9.12 -17.34 12.58
N PHE A 128 8.24 -18.15 13.19
CA PHE A 128 7.22 -17.66 14.12
C PHE A 128 7.84 -16.98 15.35
N GLN A 129 8.87 -17.58 15.93
CA GLN A 129 9.58 -17.01 17.08
C GLN A 129 10.32 -15.71 16.73
N GLU A 130 10.86 -15.61 15.51
CA GLU A 130 11.66 -14.44 15.10
C GLU A 130 10.82 -13.25 14.62
N PHE A 131 9.64 -13.49 14.04
CA PHE A 131 8.77 -12.45 13.46
C PHE A 131 7.30 -12.60 13.90
N PRO A 132 7.00 -12.62 15.21
CA PRO A 132 5.63 -12.86 15.70
C PRO A 132 4.61 -11.85 15.17
N GLU A 133 5.01 -10.61 14.89
CA GLU A 133 4.17 -9.56 14.34
C GLU A 133 3.60 -9.95 12.96
N MET A 134 4.38 -10.61 12.12
CA MET A 134 3.94 -11.03 10.79
C MET A 134 2.87 -12.12 10.86
N PHE A 135 2.92 -12.98 11.88
CA PHE A 135 1.90 -13.99 12.13
C PHE A 135 0.64 -13.37 12.76
N ASN A 136 0.79 -12.40 13.67
CA ASN A 136 -0.35 -11.62 14.16
C ASN A 136 -1.07 -10.91 13.01
N VAL A 137 -0.31 -10.29 12.09
CA VAL A 137 -0.89 -9.65 10.90
C VAL A 137 -1.57 -10.67 9.99
N MET A 138 -1.04 -11.89 9.86
CA MET A 138 -1.65 -12.97 9.08
C MET A 138 -3.09 -13.25 9.54
N ASP A 139 -3.31 -13.31 10.85
CA ASP A 139 -4.60 -13.65 11.48
C ASP A 139 -5.64 -12.52 11.46
N ILE A 140 -5.26 -11.29 11.09
CA ILE A 140 -6.18 -10.15 11.03
C ILE A 140 -6.87 -10.05 9.67
N ASP A 141 -8.20 -10.17 9.62
CA ASP A 141 -8.96 -9.82 8.42
C ASP A 141 -9.24 -8.31 8.37
N ALA A 142 -8.41 -7.59 7.60
CA ALA A 142 -8.53 -6.15 7.41
C ALA A 142 -9.48 -5.80 6.26
N ALA A 143 -10.26 -4.73 6.44
CA ALA A 143 -11.13 -4.20 5.40
C ALA A 143 -10.42 -3.08 4.60
N PRO A 144 -10.67 -2.96 3.29
CA PRO A 144 -10.05 -1.92 2.47
C PRO A 144 -10.55 -0.52 2.85
N VAL A 145 -9.63 0.45 2.82
CA VAL A 145 -9.85 1.83 3.25
C VAL A 145 -9.29 2.78 2.20
N LEU A 146 -10.05 3.85 1.94
CA LEU A 146 -9.61 5.00 1.16
C LEU A 146 -9.32 6.16 2.11
N ILE A 147 -8.14 6.76 1.99
CA ILE A 147 -7.81 8.03 2.60
C ILE A 147 -7.91 9.12 1.53
N TRP A 148 -8.60 10.21 1.85
CA TRP A 148 -8.77 11.37 0.99
C TRP A 148 -8.05 12.57 1.61
N ILE A 149 -7.21 13.22 0.80
CA ILE A 149 -6.48 14.43 1.17
C ILE A 149 -6.97 15.54 0.24
N PRO A 150 -7.80 16.48 0.71
CA PRO A 150 -8.44 17.48 -0.15
C PRO A 150 -7.43 18.44 -0.77
N GLN A 151 -6.41 18.86 -0.01
CA GLN A 151 -5.42 19.85 -0.42
C GLN A 151 -4.07 19.54 0.21
N ALA A 152 -3.29 18.68 -0.44
CA ALA A 152 -1.92 18.40 -0.02
C ALA A 152 -1.00 19.59 -0.29
N ASP A 153 -0.05 19.85 0.62
CA ASP A 153 1.04 20.79 0.35
C ASP A 153 1.99 20.21 -0.70
N THR A 154 2.49 21.03 -1.62
CA THR A 154 3.41 20.54 -2.66
C THR A 154 4.77 20.15 -2.09
N ASP A 155 5.16 20.76 -0.97
CA ASP A 155 6.51 20.65 -0.39
C ASP A 155 6.71 19.31 0.34
N MET A 156 5.63 18.60 0.66
CA MET A 156 5.63 17.25 1.22
C MET A 156 5.61 16.14 0.15
N LEU A 157 5.68 16.50 -1.14
CA LEU A 157 5.56 15.57 -2.25
C LEU A 157 6.88 15.45 -3.03
N LEU A 158 7.20 14.21 -3.41
CA LEU A 158 8.13 13.89 -4.47
C LEU A 158 7.38 13.18 -5.60
N SER A 159 7.97 13.17 -6.80
CA SER A 159 7.53 12.24 -7.84
C SER A 159 7.70 10.79 -7.36
N GLU A 160 7.05 9.84 -8.03
CA GLU A 160 7.21 8.41 -7.72
C GLU A 160 8.68 7.94 -7.75
N ARG A 161 9.54 8.65 -8.49
CA ARG A 161 10.98 8.39 -8.63
C ARG A 161 11.83 9.04 -7.53
N GLY A 162 11.21 9.78 -6.60
CA GLY A 162 11.91 10.51 -5.54
C GLY A 162 12.52 11.85 -5.99
N GLU A 163 12.11 12.36 -7.16
CA GLU A 163 12.55 13.65 -7.70
C GLU A 163 11.54 14.76 -7.39
N SER A 164 11.83 15.99 -7.78
CA SER A 164 10.88 17.10 -7.70
C SER A 164 9.52 16.73 -8.36
N PRO A 165 8.37 17.06 -7.74
CA PRO A 165 7.06 16.76 -8.30
C PRO A 165 6.66 17.71 -9.45
N ALA A 166 7.45 18.76 -9.72
CA ALA A 166 7.08 19.87 -10.62
C ALA A 166 6.63 19.40 -12.03
N ASP A 167 7.39 18.50 -12.66
CA ASP A 167 7.07 17.99 -14.00
C ASP A 167 5.77 17.16 -14.00
N THR A 168 5.56 16.35 -12.97
CA THR A 168 4.33 15.57 -12.80
C THR A 168 3.14 16.49 -12.60
N LEU A 169 3.27 17.51 -11.76
CA LEU A 169 2.22 18.51 -11.52
C LEU A 169 1.90 19.30 -12.78
N ALA A 170 2.90 19.73 -13.53
CA ALA A 170 2.70 20.44 -14.81
C ALA A 170 1.95 19.57 -15.83
N LYS A 171 2.28 18.26 -15.91
CA LYS A 171 1.57 17.30 -16.76
C LYS A 171 0.11 17.14 -16.34
N ILE A 172 -0.16 16.95 -15.04
CA ILE A 172 -1.52 16.82 -14.50
C ILE A 172 -2.35 18.05 -14.86
N ARG A 173 -1.83 19.27 -14.61
CA ARG A 173 -2.52 20.53 -14.94
C ARG A 173 -2.79 20.67 -16.44
N GLY A 174 -1.82 20.26 -17.26
CA GLY A 174 -1.99 20.20 -18.71
C GLY A 174 -3.11 19.26 -19.15
N ILE A 175 -3.25 18.11 -18.48
CA ILE A 175 -4.32 17.14 -18.72
C ILE A 175 -5.67 17.69 -18.22
N GLN A 176 -5.74 18.27 -17.01
CA GLN A 176 -6.95 18.90 -16.47
C GLN A 176 -7.51 19.97 -17.41
N THR A 177 -6.62 20.78 -17.99
CA THR A 177 -7.01 21.82 -18.97
C THR A 177 -7.61 21.22 -20.24
N ARG A 178 -7.11 20.06 -20.69
CA ARG A 178 -7.55 19.40 -21.94
C ARG A 178 -8.76 18.48 -21.73
N LEU A 179 -8.88 17.87 -20.56
CA LEU A 179 -9.85 16.83 -20.21
C LEU A 179 -10.42 17.04 -18.78
N PRO A 180 -11.23 18.08 -18.54
CA PRO A 180 -11.70 18.43 -17.20
C PRO A 180 -12.44 17.30 -16.47
N ASP A 181 -13.23 16.50 -17.17
CA ASP A 181 -14.09 15.46 -16.56
C ASP A 181 -13.41 14.07 -16.47
N GLY A 182 -12.23 13.89 -17.05
CA GLY A 182 -11.59 12.57 -17.21
C GLY A 182 -10.12 12.50 -16.80
N TRP A 183 -9.56 13.60 -16.32
CA TRP A 183 -8.13 13.69 -16.03
C TRP A 183 -7.66 12.65 -15.00
N GLU A 184 -8.48 12.34 -13.98
CA GLU A 184 -8.11 11.37 -12.94
C GLU A 184 -7.79 9.98 -13.53
N SER A 185 -8.58 9.51 -14.49
CA SER A 185 -8.36 8.21 -15.15
C SER A 185 -7.09 8.22 -16.00
N VAL A 186 -6.75 9.35 -16.61
CA VAL A 186 -5.51 9.51 -17.42
C VAL A 186 -4.28 9.60 -16.51
N CYS A 187 -4.41 10.21 -15.34
CA CYS A 187 -3.32 10.43 -14.38
C CYS A 187 -3.07 9.24 -13.44
N GLN A 188 -3.67 8.07 -13.68
CA GLN A 188 -3.57 6.89 -12.80
C GLN A 188 -2.15 6.37 -12.51
N GLN A 189 -1.16 6.75 -13.32
CA GLN A 189 0.26 6.39 -13.14
C GLN A 189 1.12 7.57 -12.66
N MET A 190 0.51 8.68 -12.25
CA MET A 190 1.20 9.90 -11.82
C MET A 190 1.19 10.03 -10.30
N ASN A 191 1.64 8.98 -9.60
CA ASN A 191 1.63 8.95 -8.15
C ASN A 191 2.75 9.83 -7.55
N PHE A 192 2.52 10.27 -6.32
CA PHE A 192 3.47 11.04 -5.52
C PHE A 192 3.94 10.22 -4.33
N ARG A 193 5.20 10.42 -3.95
CA ARG A 193 5.75 9.90 -2.70
C ARG A 193 5.62 10.97 -1.63
N LEU A 194 5.07 10.61 -0.49
CA LEU A 194 4.98 11.46 0.69
C LEU A 194 6.32 11.51 1.42
N THR A 195 6.78 12.70 1.81
CA THR A 195 8.06 12.90 2.52
C THR A 195 7.89 13.26 4.00
N GLN A 196 6.71 13.73 4.38
CA GLN A 196 6.39 14.15 5.74
C GLN A 196 5.00 13.64 6.12
N PRO A 197 4.73 13.33 7.39
CA PRO A 197 3.41 12.89 7.80
C PRO A 197 2.34 13.96 7.53
N ILE A 198 1.13 13.53 7.14
CA ILE A 198 -0.06 14.39 7.08
C ILE A 198 -0.86 14.17 8.35
N SER A 199 -1.25 15.25 9.02
CA SER A 199 -1.99 15.15 10.27
C SER A 199 -3.37 14.52 10.06
N ALA A 200 -3.88 13.84 11.10
CA ALA A 200 -5.16 13.13 11.06
C ALA A 200 -6.37 14.05 10.81
N ASP A 201 -6.28 15.32 11.23
CA ASP A 201 -7.29 16.36 11.00
C ASP A 201 -7.31 16.92 9.58
N GLU A 202 -6.26 16.66 8.79
CA GLU A 202 -6.14 17.09 7.39
C GLU A 202 -6.60 16.02 6.38
N ILE A 203 -7.02 14.85 6.87
CA ILE A 203 -7.44 13.72 6.05
C ILE A 203 -8.85 13.26 6.39
N SER A 204 -9.48 12.61 5.43
CA SER A 204 -10.72 11.87 5.66
C SER A 204 -10.52 10.41 5.33
N VAL A 205 -11.17 9.54 6.10
CA VAL A 205 -11.02 8.09 5.96
C VAL A 205 -12.39 7.46 5.67
N SER A 206 -12.44 6.50 4.76
CA SER A 206 -13.66 5.78 4.43
C SER A 206 -13.39 4.31 4.20
N LEU A 207 -14.25 3.45 4.75
CA LEU A 207 -14.30 2.05 4.36
C LEU A 207 -14.78 1.92 2.92
N ILE A 208 -14.14 1.03 2.17
CA ILE A 208 -14.54 0.68 0.81
C ILE A 208 -15.46 -0.54 0.89
N ALA A 209 -16.76 -0.31 0.86
CA ALA A 209 -17.77 -1.37 0.82
C ALA A 209 -17.93 -1.88 -0.61
N VAL A 210 -17.14 -2.89 -0.99
CA VAL A 210 -17.20 -3.51 -2.33
C VAL A 210 -18.52 -4.25 -2.50
N ARG A 211 -19.29 -3.88 -3.53
CA ARG A 211 -20.54 -4.53 -3.92
C ARG A 211 -20.31 -5.58 -5.00
N LYS A 212 -19.42 -5.26 -5.96
CA LYS A 212 -19.08 -6.17 -7.06
C LYS A 212 -17.67 -5.92 -7.58
N TRP A 213 -16.89 -6.99 -7.67
CA TRP A 213 -15.58 -6.98 -8.30
C TRP A 213 -15.70 -7.16 -9.82
N ARG A 214 -15.07 -6.30 -10.61
CA ARG A 214 -14.85 -6.51 -12.06
C ARG A 214 -13.39 -6.21 -12.40
N PRO A 215 -12.81 -6.87 -13.42
CA PRO A 215 -11.38 -6.73 -13.75
C PRO A 215 -10.91 -5.29 -14.03
N TYR A 216 -11.80 -4.43 -14.50
CA TYR A 216 -11.49 -3.06 -14.91
C TYR A 216 -12.26 -1.99 -14.13
N GLN A 217 -13.14 -2.40 -13.21
CA GLN A 217 -13.97 -1.47 -12.45
C GLN A 217 -14.46 -2.15 -11.17
N ILE A 218 -14.29 -1.49 -10.03
CA ILE A 218 -14.84 -1.97 -8.76
C ILE A 218 -16.13 -1.17 -8.52
N ASP A 219 -17.24 -1.88 -8.28
CA ASP A 219 -18.47 -1.26 -7.79
C ASP A 219 -18.42 -1.25 -6.26
N TYR A 220 -18.44 -0.06 -5.67
CA TYR A 220 -18.26 0.13 -4.24
C TYR A 220 -19.06 1.33 -3.72
N SER A 221 -19.18 1.40 -2.40
CA SER A 221 -19.56 2.62 -1.67
C SER A 221 -18.47 3.02 -0.69
N LEU A 222 -18.40 4.31 -0.40
CA LEU A 222 -17.54 4.84 0.64
C LEU A 222 -18.39 5.10 1.88
N LEU A 223 -18.01 4.47 2.98
CA LEU A 223 -18.62 4.68 4.28
C LEU A 223 -17.62 5.45 5.14
N PRO A 224 -17.86 6.74 5.45
CA PRO A 224 -16.96 7.52 6.30
C PRO A 224 -16.74 6.83 7.64
N ILE A 225 -15.50 6.87 8.13
CA ILE A 225 -15.16 6.43 9.48
C ILE A 225 -14.32 7.50 10.17
N ASP A 226 -14.51 7.63 11.48
CA ASP A 226 -13.74 8.55 12.29
C ASP A 226 -12.38 7.94 12.62
N LEU A 227 -11.35 8.79 12.60
CA LEU A 227 -10.04 8.43 13.16
C LEU A 227 -10.12 8.52 14.69
N PRO A 228 -9.46 7.62 15.42
CA PRO A 228 -9.36 7.76 16.86
C PRO A 228 -8.66 9.08 17.21
N PRO A 229 -9.08 9.76 18.30
CA PRO A 229 -8.45 11.01 18.71
C PRO A 229 -6.97 10.77 19.09
N ASN A 230 -6.14 11.80 18.88
CA ASN A 230 -4.78 11.81 19.42
C ASN A 230 -4.86 11.90 20.96
N GLU A 231 -4.47 10.84 21.65
CA GLU A 231 -4.24 10.82 23.10
C GLU A 231 -2.92 11.50 23.48
#